data_AF-A0AAN6H822-F1
#
_entry.id   AF-A0AAN6H822-F1
#
_cell.length_a   1.000
_cell.length_b   1.000
_cell.length_c   1.000
_cell.angle_alpha   90.00
_cell.angle_beta   90.00
_cell.angle_gamma   90.00
#
_symmetry.space_group_name_H-M   'P 1'
#
loop_
_entity.id
_entity.type
_entity.pdbx_description
1 polymer ?
#
loop_
_entity_poly.entity_id
_entity_poly.type
_entity_poly.pdbx_seq_one_letter_code
_entity_poly.pdbx_strand_id
1 'polypeptide(L)'
;MKLTGVVCLTFAACQAAAREDEQVVFASSENAVAPLSVAIIGAGAGGASTAYHLSKFAAASGFAVNITVFERNDYIGGRSTTVDVYDDLTSPVELGASIFVKANHILESAVTAGC
;
A
#
# COMPACT_ATOMS: atom_id res chain seq x y z
N MET A 1 -34.62 -27.00 68.00
CA MET A 1 -33.83 -28.17 67.57
C MET A 1 -34.35 -28.62 66.19
N LYS A 2 -33.77 -28.09 65.11
CA LYS A 2 -33.97 -28.60 63.75
C LYS A 2 -32.62 -28.57 63.05
N LEU A 3 -32.32 -29.70 62.42
CA LEU A 3 -31.04 -30.12 61.88
C LEU A 3 -30.50 -29.16 60.83
N THR A 4 -29.22 -28.85 61.01
CA THR A 4 -28.23 -28.47 60.00
C THR A 4 -28.13 -29.50 58.87
N GLY A 5 -28.00 -29.05 57.63
CA GLY A 5 -27.76 -29.90 56.46
C GLY A 5 -27.24 -29.09 55.27
N VAL A 6 -25.92 -28.95 55.23
CA VAL A 6 -25.05 -28.43 54.18
C VAL A 6 -25.56 -28.67 52.75
N VAL A 7 -25.78 -27.60 51.99
CA VAL A 7 -25.53 -27.55 50.52
C VAL A 7 -24.93 -26.18 50.22
N CYS A 8 -23.61 -26.09 50.37
CA CYS A 8 -22.77 -25.02 49.86
C CYS A 8 -21.83 -25.68 48.83
N LEU A 9 -21.52 -24.95 47.75
CA LEU A 9 -20.64 -25.32 46.62
C LEU A 9 -21.29 -26.38 45.69
N THR A 10 -21.56 -26.17 44.40
CA THR A 10 -20.84 -25.42 43.36
C THR A 10 -21.78 -25.10 42.19
N PHE A 11 -22.16 -23.84 41.98
CA PHE A 11 -22.63 -23.35 40.67
C PHE A 11 -21.51 -22.50 40.07
N ALA A 12 -20.39 -23.16 39.76
CA ALA A 12 -19.24 -22.53 39.13
C ALA A 12 -18.67 -23.49 38.08
N ALA A 13 -19.39 -23.65 36.98
CA ALA A 13 -18.81 -24.17 35.75
C ALA A 13 -19.59 -23.63 34.56
N CYS A 14 -18.91 -22.73 33.84
CA CYS A 14 -19.09 -22.52 32.41
C CYS A 14 -20.44 -21.93 31.96
N GLN A 15 -20.68 -20.66 32.27
CA GLN A 15 -21.28 -19.80 31.25
C GLN A 15 -20.14 -19.35 30.33
N ALA A 16 -19.76 -20.24 29.40
CA ALA A 16 -19.11 -19.79 28.18
C ALA A 16 -20.15 -18.90 27.49
N ALA A 17 -20.00 -17.58 27.63
CA ALA A 17 -20.74 -16.64 26.83
C ALA A 17 -20.38 -16.94 25.37
N ALA A 18 -21.26 -17.67 24.70
CA ALA A 18 -21.26 -17.78 23.26
C ALA A 18 -21.42 -16.35 22.75
N ARG A 19 -20.30 -15.76 22.32
CA ARG A 19 -20.30 -14.51 21.60
C ARG A 19 -20.84 -14.86 20.22
N GLU A 20 -22.13 -14.62 20.03
CA GLU A 20 -22.72 -14.55 18.70
C GLU A 20 -21.97 -13.41 18.00
N ASP A 21 -21.06 -13.74 17.09
CA ASP A 21 -20.54 -12.77 16.14
C ASP A 21 -21.70 -12.41 15.22
N GLU A 22 -22.46 -11.41 15.65
CA GLU A 22 -23.52 -10.80 14.87
C GLU A 22 -22.93 -10.41 13.52
N GLN A 23 -23.52 -10.91 12.45
CA GLN A 23 -23.07 -10.60 11.10
C GLN A 23 -23.29 -9.11 10.85
N VAL A 24 -22.20 -8.34 10.93
CA VAL A 24 -22.19 -6.93 10.55
C VAL A 24 -22.45 -6.88 9.05
N VAL A 25 -23.66 -6.46 8.68
CA VAL A 25 -23.98 -6.11 7.28
C VAL A 25 -22.93 -5.12 6.82
N PHE A 26 -22.34 -5.34 5.64
CA PHE A 26 -21.53 -4.32 4.97
C PHE A 26 -22.44 -3.12 4.69
N ALA A 27 -22.58 -2.24 5.67
CA ALA A 27 -23.23 -0.96 5.48
C ALA A 27 -22.42 -0.27 4.40
N SER A 28 -23.03 -0.04 3.23
CA SER A 28 -22.54 0.94 2.28
C SER A 28 -22.60 2.27 3.00
N SER A 29 -21.53 2.63 3.70
CA SER A 29 -21.48 3.89 4.40
C SER A 29 -21.58 4.98 3.34
N GLU A 30 -22.73 5.66 3.28
CA GLU A 30 -22.86 6.98 2.67
C GLU A 30 -22.11 8.06 3.48
N ASN A 31 -21.20 7.66 4.37
CA ASN A 31 -20.08 8.51 4.74
C ASN A 31 -19.14 8.53 3.55
N ALA A 32 -18.88 9.71 2.99
CA ALA A 32 -17.75 9.92 2.10
C ALA A 32 -16.51 9.30 2.77
N VAL A 33 -16.12 8.10 2.33
CA VAL A 33 -15.01 7.37 2.91
C VAL A 33 -13.79 8.23 2.65
N ALA A 34 -13.20 8.76 3.73
CA ALA A 34 -12.01 9.58 3.61
C ALA A 34 -10.97 8.82 2.78
N PRO A 35 -10.28 9.50 1.84
CA PRO A 35 -9.33 8.82 0.97
C PRO A 35 -8.29 8.05 1.78
N LEU A 36 -8.02 6.81 1.37
CA LEU A 36 -7.00 5.99 2.02
C LEU A 36 -5.64 6.66 1.83
N SER A 37 -5.00 7.05 2.94
CA SER A 37 -3.67 7.67 2.90
C SER A 37 -2.58 6.61 2.83
N VAL A 38 -1.72 6.70 1.82
CA VAL A 38 -0.66 5.75 1.53
C VAL A 38 0.68 6.46 1.45
N ALA A 39 1.63 6.05 2.28
CA ALA A 39 3.02 6.50 2.22
C ALA A 39 3.87 5.49 1.45
N ILE A 40 4.53 5.93 0.38
CA ILE A 40 5.50 5.13 -0.39
C ILE A 40 6.90 5.65 -0.06
N ILE A 41 7.79 4.78 0.39
CA ILE A 41 9.18 5.15 0.73
C ILE A 41 10.12 4.73 -0.39
N GLY A 42 10.73 5.72 -1.04
CA GLY A 42 11.62 5.63 -2.19
C GLY A 42 10.91 5.98 -3.50
N ALA A 43 11.42 6.97 -4.22
CA ALA A 43 10.95 7.41 -5.55
C ALA A 43 11.80 6.84 -6.70
N GLY A 44 12.42 5.68 -6.50
CA GLY A 44 13.03 4.90 -7.59
C GLY A 44 11.99 4.18 -8.44
N ALA A 45 12.45 3.40 -9.43
CA ALA A 45 11.58 2.67 -10.36
C ALA A 45 10.45 1.86 -9.68
N GLY A 46 10.73 1.24 -8.53
CA GLY A 46 9.74 0.50 -7.74
C GLY A 46 8.64 1.41 -7.18
N GLY A 47 9.02 2.40 -6.37
CA GLY A 47 8.03 3.28 -5.73
C GLY A 47 7.28 4.18 -6.71
N ALA A 48 7.94 4.68 -7.76
CA ALA A 48 7.27 5.41 -8.84
C ALA A 48 6.25 4.52 -9.58
N SER A 49 6.61 3.27 -9.89
CA SER A 49 5.68 2.31 -10.51
C SER A 49 4.51 1.97 -9.60
N THR A 50 4.76 1.77 -8.29
CA THR A 50 3.71 1.54 -7.30
C THR A 50 2.75 2.73 -7.22
N ALA A 51 3.26 3.96 -7.13
CA ALA A 51 2.45 5.16 -7.06
C ALA A 51 1.54 5.29 -8.30
N TYR A 52 2.11 5.12 -9.50
CA TYR A 52 1.38 5.19 -10.76
C TYR A 52 0.27 4.13 -10.86
N HIS A 53 0.61 2.85 -10.65
CA HIS A 53 -0.36 1.76 -10.78
C HIS A 53 -1.42 1.80 -9.69
N LEU A 54 -1.05 2.12 -8.45
CA LEU A 54 -2.00 2.25 -7.34
C LEU A 54 -3.00 3.37 -7.62
N SER A 55 -2.53 4.55 -8.04
CA SER A 55 -3.40 5.66 -8.41
C SER A 55 -4.34 5.29 -9.56
N LYS A 56 -3.81 4.63 -10.60
CA LYS A 56 -4.57 4.23 -11.80
C LYS A 56 -5.68 3.23 -11.45
N PHE A 57 -5.36 2.18 -10.71
CA PHE A 57 -6.32 1.13 -10.38
C PHE A 57 -7.32 1.58 -9.30
N ALA A 58 -6.90 2.39 -8.33
CA ALA A 58 -7.81 3.00 -7.36
C ALA A 58 -8.88 3.86 -8.07
N ALA A 59 -8.46 4.72 -9.01
CA ALA A 59 -9.38 5.53 -9.79
C ALA A 59 -10.34 4.67 -10.64
N ALA A 60 -9.82 3.63 -11.31
CA ALA A 60 -10.64 2.71 -12.10
C ALA A 60 -11.66 1.92 -11.27
N SER A 61 -11.36 1.66 -10.00
CA SER A 61 -12.23 0.95 -9.06
C SER A 61 -13.10 1.86 -8.19
N GLY A 62 -13.06 3.19 -8.40
CA GLY A 62 -13.85 4.16 -7.64
C GLY A 62 -13.37 4.37 -6.20
N PHE A 63 -12.13 3.99 -5.86
CA PHE A 63 -11.54 4.23 -4.55
C PHE A 63 -10.74 5.54 -4.55
N ALA A 64 -11.00 6.38 -3.54
CA ALA A 64 -10.20 7.56 -3.30
C ALA A 64 -8.94 7.18 -2.49
N VAL A 65 -7.76 7.49 -3.03
CA VAL A 65 -6.46 7.28 -2.37
C VAL A 65 -5.68 8.60 -2.34
N ASN A 66 -4.99 8.86 -1.23
CA ASN A 66 -4.07 9.97 -1.07
C ASN A 66 -2.65 9.42 -0.96
N ILE A 67 -1.87 9.49 -2.04
CA ILE A 67 -0.54 8.88 -2.12
C ILE A 67 0.52 9.95 -1.89
N THR A 68 1.38 9.75 -0.89
CA THR A 68 2.59 10.56 -0.67
C THR A 68 3.81 9.68 -0.91
N VAL A 69 4.69 10.12 -1.81
CA VAL A 69 5.97 9.45 -2.09
C VAL A 69 7.08 10.23 -1.40
N PHE A 70 7.86 9.54 -0.57
CA PHE A 70 9.01 10.10 0.13
C PHE A 70 10.29 9.61 -0.53
N GLU A 71 11.22 10.51 -0.82
CA GLU A 71 12.55 10.18 -1.32
C GLU A 71 13.59 10.85 -0.41
N ARG A 72 14.69 10.15 -0.16
CA ARG A 72 15.80 10.66 0.63
C ARG A 72 16.64 11.66 -0.17
N ASN A 73 16.82 11.37 -1.45
CA ASN A 73 17.62 12.18 -2.35
C ASN A 73 16.85 13.44 -2.81
N ASP A 74 17.60 14.42 -3.30
CA ASP A 74 17.09 15.62 -3.97
C ASP A 74 16.67 15.37 -5.43
N TYR A 75 16.79 14.14 -5.90
CA TYR A 75 16.36 13.68 -7.22
C TYR A 75 15.55 12.37 -7.13
N ILE A 76 14.77 12.09 -8.17
CA ILE A 76 13.97 10.87 -8.33
C ILE A 76 14.61 9.90 -9.33
N GLY A 77 14.15 8.65 -9.39
CA GLY A 77 14.64 7.64 -10.33
C GLY A 77 15.57 6.58 -9.70
N GLY A 78 16.27 6.95 -8.62
CA GLY A 78 17.05 6.03 -7.81
C GLY A 78 18.21 5.40 -8.60
N ARG A 79 18.12 4.10 -8.93
CA ARG A 79 19.16 3.41 -9.72
C ARG A 79 19.09 3.67 -11.22
N SER A 80 18.03 4.35 -11.68
CA SER A 80 17.89 4.85 -13.05
C SER A 80 18.19 6.34 -12.99
N THR A 81 19.46 6.70 -13.16
CA THR A 81 19.93 8.10 -13.05
C THR A 81 20.86 8.41 -14.21
N THR A 82 20.51 9.47 -14.93
CA THR A 82 21.30 10.09 -15.98
C THR A 82 21.95 11.35 -15.40
N VAL A 83 23.22 11.57 -15.71
CA VAL A 83 23.93 12.80 -15.35
C VAL A 83 24.55 13.44 -16.58
N ASP A 84 24.58 14.77 -16.61
CA ASP A 84 25.17 15.54 -17.68
C ASP A 84 26.67 15.72 -17.43
N VAL A 85 27.51 15.34 -18.39
CA VAL A 85 28.96 15.46 -18.23
C VAL A 85 29.35 16.94 -18.36
N TYR A 86 30.12 17.46 -17.41
CA TYR A 86 30.56 18.87 -17.38
C TYR A 86 29.40 19.89 -17.40
N ASP A 87 28.24 19.53 -16.83
CA ASP A 87 27.02 20.35 -16.85
C ASP A 87 26.52 20.70 -18.27
N ASP A 88 26.90 19.89 -19.27
CA ASP A 88 26.44 20.00 -20.64
C ASP A 88 25.24 19.06 -20.90
N LEU A 89 24.04 19.65 -20.99
CA LEU A 89 22.79 18.96 -21.27
C LEU A 89 22.77 18.18 -22.60
N THR A 90 23.72 18.45 -23.50
CA THR A 90 23.85 17.72 -24.77
C THR A 90 24.67 16.44 -24.65
N SER A 91 25.28 16.22 -23.49
CA SER A 91 26.17 15.09 -23.19
C SER A 91 25.70 14.26 -21.98
N PRO A 92 24.47 13.69 -21.99
CA PRO A 92 23.97 12.87 -20.89
C PRO A 92 24.63 11.48 -20.83
N VAL A 93 24.88 10.98 -19.63
CA VAL A 93 25.45 9.64 -19.36
C VAL A 93 24.63 8.90 -18.30
N GLU A 94 24.23 7.67 -18.63
CA GLU A 94 23.55 6.76 -17.71
C GLU A 94 24.51 6.17 -16.67
N LEU A 95 24.24 6.40 -15.39
CA LEU A 95 25.00 5.80 -14.29
C LEU A 95 24.48 4.41 -13.90
N GLY A 96 23.28 4.05 -14.36
CA GLY A 96 22.61 2.78 -14.10
C GLY A 96 21.45 2.58 -15.06
N ALA A 97 20.76 1.45 -14.96
CA ALA A 97 19.61 1.12 -15.82
C ALA A 97 19.87 1.30 -17.34
N SER A 98 21.10 1.04 -17.80
CA SER A 98 21.55 1.37 -19.17
C SER A 98 21.06 0.41 -20.26
N ILE A 99 20.27 -0.62 -19.93
CA ILE A 99 19.79 -1.63 -20.87
C ILE A 99 18.35 -2.01 -20.55
N PHE A 100 17.46 -1.83 -21.53
CA PHE A 100 16.10 -2.36 -21.53
C PHE A 100 15.94 -3.29 -22.74
N VAL A 101 15.40 -4.49 -22.51
CA VAL A 101 15.23 -5.51 -23.57
C VAL A 101 13.75 -5.76 -23.83
N LYS A 102 13.38 -5.98 -25.10
CA LYS A 102 11.99 -6.24 -25.52
C LYS A 102 11.35 -7.47 -24.87
N ALA A 103 12.16 -8.43 -24.42
CA ALA A 103 11.68 -9.61 -23.70
C ALA A 103 11.10 -9.26 -22.31
N ASN A 104 11.51 -8.14 -21.71
CA ASN A 104 10.94 -7.67 -20.46
C ASN A 104 9.84 -6.64 -20.75
N HIS A 105 8.64 -7.14 -21.02
CA HIS A 105 7.49 -6.31 -21.37
C HIS A 105 7.15 -5.26 -20.30
N ILE A 106 7.39 -5.56 -19.01
CA ILE A 106 7.09 -4.62 -17.92
C ILE A 106 8.01 -3.40 -18.00
N LEU A 107 9.32 -3.62 -18.09
CA LEU A 107 10.28 -2.51 -18.18
C LEU A 107 10.24 -1.85 -19.55
N GLU A 108 10.07 -2.61 -20.63
CA GLU A 108 9.93 -2.07 -21.98
C GLU A 108 8.69 -1.18 -22.10
N SER A 109 7.54 -1.62 -21.57
CA SER A 109 6.35 -0.75 -21.50
C SER A 109 6.62 0.48 -20.63
N ALA A 110 7.35 0.36 -19.52
CA ALA A 110 7.62 1.51 -18.64
C ALA A 110 8.49 2.61 -19.31
N VAL A 111 9.41 2.24 -20.21
CA VAL A 111 10.30 3.20 -20.88
C VAL A 111 9.84 3.61 -22.28
N THR A 112 8.92 2.84 -22.87
CA THR A 112 8.42 3.08 -24.24
C THR A 112 6.98 3.59 -24.27
N ALA A 113 6.22 3.43 -23.17
CA ALA A 113 4.90 4.03 -23.02
C ALA A 113 5.02 5.54 -22.80
N GLY A 114 5.23 6.23 -23.92
CA GLY A 114 4.81 7.59 -24.26
C GLY A 114 4.85 8.68 -23.19
N CYS A 115 5.64 9.72 -23.51
CA CYS A 115 4.99 10.96 -23.92
C CYS A 115 4.19 10.76 -25.22
#